data_AF-A0A1H3JM59-F1
#
_entry.id   AF-A0A1H3JM59-F1
#
_cell.length_a   1.000
_cell.length_b   1.000
_cell.length_c   1.000
_cell.angle_alpha   90.00
_cell.angle_beta   90.00
_cell.angle_gamma   90.00
#
_symmetry.space_group_name_H-M   'P 1'
#
loop_
_entity.id
_entity.type
_entity.pdbx_description
1 polymer ?
#
loop_
_entity_poly.entity_id
_entity_poly.type
_entity_poly.pdbx_seq_one_letter_code
_entity_poly.pdbx_strand_id
1 'polypeptide(L)' 'MHAIRPPACAGLFYPADPRELAQDVQCLLADAPQPVLTPKALIVPHAGYIY' A
#
# COMPACT_ATOMS: atom_id res chain seq x y z
N MET A 1 27.57 -3.03 7.28
CA MET A 1 26.65 -1.88 7.30
C MET A 1 25.39 -2.28 6.53
N HIS A 2 24.24 -2.41 7.19
CA HIS A 2 22.97 -2.69 6.51
C HIS A 2 22.49 -1.39 5.85
N ALA A 3 22.60 -1.27 4.54
CA ALA A 3 22.13 -0.11 3.80
C ALA A 3 20.61 -0.21 3.63
N ILE A 4 19.86 0.63 4.37
CA ILE A 4 18.42 0.76 4.17
C ILE A 4 18.20 1.56 2.89
N ARG A 5 17.44 1.00 1.93
CA ARG A 5 17.03 1.71 0.71
C ARG A 5 15.84 2.62 1.02
N PRO A 6 15.91 3.93 0.76
CA PRO A 6 14.76 4.82 0.95
C PRO A 6 13.67 4.57 -0.11
N PRO A 7 12.40 4.91 0.20
CA PRO A 7 11.31 4.80 -0.75
C PRO A 7 11.49 5.77 -1.92
N ALA A 8 11.42 5.25 -3.15
CA ALA A 8 11.66 6.05 -4.36
C ALA A 8 10.43 6.86 -4.84
N CYS A 9 9.22 6.47 -4.43
CA CYS A 9 7.96 7.06 -4.93
C CYS A 9 7.06 7.65 -3.83
N ALA A 10 7.55 7.73 -2.59
CA ALA A 10 6.82 8.40 -1.51
C ALA A 10 6.63 9.88 -1.84
N GLY A 11 5.39 10.38 -1.73
CA GLY A 11 4.99 11.71 -2.17
C GLY A 11 4.70 11.84 -3.66
N LEU A 12 4.89 10.78 -4.46
CA LEU A 12 4.54 10.75 -5.89
C LEU A 12 3.40 9.78 -6.17
N PHE A 13 3.51 8.53 -5.69
CA PHE A 13 2.52 7.48 -5.95
C PHE A 13 1.60 7.23 -4.75
N TYR A 14 2.06 7.58 -3.56
CA TYR A 14 1.36 7.43 -2.29
C TYR A 14 1.88 8.49 -1.32
N PRO A 15 1.15 8.80 -0.22
CA PRO A 15 1.57 9.82 0.74
C PRO A 15 2.98 9.61 1.28
N ALA A 16 3.74 10.71 1.44
CA ALA A 16 5.06 10.65 2.04
C ALA A 16 5.01 10.55 3.57
N ASP A 17 3.93 11.00 4.20
CA ASP A 17 3.72 10.86 5.65
C ASP A 17 3.33 9.40 5.97
N PRO A 18 4.12 8.68 6.79
CA PRO A 18 3.81 7.30 7.15
C PRO A 18 2.49 7.15 7.93
N ARG A 19 2.04 8.19 8.65
CA ARG A 19 0.76 8.14 9.38
C ARG A 19 -0.42 8.22 8.43
N GLU A 20 -0.35 9.10 7.45
CA GLU A 20 -1.35 9.24 6.38
C GLU A 20 -1.42 7.94 5.57
N LEU A 21 -0.27 7.42 5.12
CA LEU A 21 -0.20 6.16 4.39
C LEU A 21 -0.81 4.99 5.19
N ALA A 22 -0.54 4.91 6.48
CA ALA A 22 -1.09 3.86 7.33
C ALA A 22 -2.61 3.98 7.50
N GLN A 23 -3.14 5.21 7.57
CA GLN A 23 -4.57 5.47 7.64
C GLN A 23 -5.26 5.07 6.33
N ASP A 24 -4.70 5.47 5.19
CA ASP A 24 -5.22 5.14 3.87
C ASP A 24 -5.33 3.62 3.68
N VAL A 25 -4.26 2.89 3.99
CA VAL A 25 -4.23 1.42 3.88
C VAL A 25 -5.28 0.78 4.80
N GLN A 26 -5.47 1.28 6.03
CA GLN A 26 -6.50 0.77 6.93
C GLN A 26 -7.91 0.99 6.37
N CYS A 27 -8.19 2.18 5.84
CA CYS A 27 -9.47 2.49 5.22
C CYS A 27 -9.74 1.60 3.99
N LEU A 28 -8.75 1.44 3.11
CA LEU A 28 -8.87 0.59 1.92
C LEU A 28 -9.12 -0.88 2.28
N LEU A 29 -8.44 -1.39 3.31
CA LEU A 29 -8.63 -2.76 3.78
C LEU A 29 -9.98 -2.96 4.49
N ALA A 30 -10.50 -1.92 5.17
CA ALA A 30 -11.80 -1.97 5.83
C ALA A 30 -12.96 -1.94 4.83
N ASP A 31 -12.80 -1.24 3.70
CA ASP A 31 -13.78 -1.19 2.61
C ASP A 31 -13.74 -2.45 1.73
N ALA A 32 -12.60 -3.14 1.68
CA ALA A 32 -12.43 -4.33 0.86
C ALA A 32 -13.37 -5.48 1.28
N PRO A 33 -13.98 -6.19 0.31
CA PRO A 33 -14.79 -7.36 0.61
C PRO A 33 -13.94 -8.46 1.26
N GLN A 34 -14.54 -9.18 2.21
CA GLN A 34 -13.84 -10.29 2.84
C GLN A 34 -13.53 -11.40 1.82
N PRO A 35 -12.27 -11.85 1.75
CA PRO A 35 -11.90 -12.92 0.84
C PRO A 35 -12.52 -14.24 1.28
N VAL A 36 -13.08 -14.99 0.33
CA VAL A 36 -13.69 -16.30 0.57
C VAL A 36 -12.65 -17.39 0.87
N LEU A 37 -11.39 -17.13 0.55
CA LEU A 37 -10.26 -18.05 0.74
C LEU A 37 -8.97 -17.28 1.06
N THR A 38 -8.00 -17.95 1.68
CA THR A 38 -6.67 -17.38 1.90
C THR A 38 -5.80 -17.60 0.67
N PRO A 39 -5.44 -16.56 -0.09
CA PRO A 39 -4.71 -16.71 -1.34
C PRO A 39 -3.24 -17.07 -1.09
N LYS A 40 -2.69 -17.96 -1.93
CA LYS A 40 -1.23 -18.23 -1.98
C LYS A 40 -0.46 -17.19 -2.80
N ALA A 41 -1.16 -16.44 -3.67
CA ALA A 41 -0.60 -15.40 -4.53
C ALA A 41 -1.66 -14.34 -4.83
N LEU A 42 -1.22 -13.11 -5.09
CA LEU A 42 -2.05 -11.96 -5.47
C LEU A 42 -1.54 -11.35 -6.77
N ILE A 43 -2.45 -10.86 -7.62
CA ILE A 43 -2.15 -10.03 -8.77
C ILE A 43 -2.74 -8.65 -8.45
N VAL A 44 -1.91 -7.60 -8.48
CA VAL A 44 -2.29 -6.25 -8.07
C VAL A 44 -1.77 -5.20 -9.06
N PRO A 45 -2.44 -4.04 -9.19
CA PRO A 45 -1.90 -2.91 -9.93
C PRO A 45 -0.70 -2.28 -9.20
N HIS A 46 0.10 -1.52 -9.93
CA HIS A 46 1.26 -0.78 -9.40
C HIS A 46 1.18 0.73 -9.68
N ALA A 47 0.01 1.23 -10.08
CA ALA A 47 -0.25 2.65 -10.23
C ALA A 47 -0.24 3.36 -8.86
N GLY A 48 -0.17 4.70 -8.87
CA GLY A 48 -0.36 5.48 -7.65
C GLY A 48 -1.77 5.29 -7.06
N TYR A 49 -1.91 5.49 -5.74
CA TYR A 49 -3.14 5.18 -4.98
C TYR A 49 -4.37 5.96 -5.42
N ILE A 50 -4.20 7.04 -6.18
CA ILE A 50 -5.31 7.85 -6.70
C ILE A 50 -6.03 7.22 -7.90
N TYR A 51 -5.50 6.12 -8.45
CA TYR A 51 -6.02 5.43 -9.64
C TYR A 51 -6.60 4.06 -9.28
#